data_AF-A0A9X6B325-F1
#
_entry.id   AF-A0A9X6B325-F1
#
_cell.length_a   1.000
_cell.length_b   1.000
_cell.length_c   1.000
_cell.angle_alpha   90.00
_cell.angle_beta   90.00
_cell.angle_gamma   90.00
#
_symmetry.space_group_name_H-M   'P 1'
#
loop_
_entity.id
_entity.type
_entity.pdbx_description
1 polymer ?
#
loop_
_entity_poly.entity_id
_entity_poly.type
_entity_poly.pdbx_seq_one_letter_code
_entity_poly.pdbx_strand_id
1 'polypeptide(L)' 'MNNLSLTYKRPLIFIVLLYIVLIAFNYANHNQFNWFENLIKTLFIVMFFEIMMWLFSSKKTTSRK' A
#
# COMPACT_ATOMS: atom_id res chain seq x y z
N MET A 1 -12.60 3.73 -22.97
CA MET A 1 -12.66 4.08 -21.53
C MET A 1 -12.18 2.88 -20.69
N ASN A 2 -10.91 2.44 -20.82
CA ASN A 2 -10.49 1.13 -20.28
C ASN A 2 -9.25 1.19 -19.35
N ASN A 3 -8.66 2.37 -19.11
CA ASN A 3 -7.41 2.47 -18.33
C ASN A 3 -7.62 2.57 -16.80
N LEU A 4 -8.84 2.78 -16.33
CA LEU A 4 -9.14 2.83 -14.89
C LEU A 4 -8.95 1.48 -14.20
N SER A 5 -9.15 0.35 -14.90
CA SER A 5 -9.10 -0.97 -14.26
C SER A 5 -7.68 -1.43 -13.85
N LEU A 6 -6.63 -0.89 -14.46
CA LEU A 6 -5.24 -1.26 -14.15
C LEU A 6 -4.67 -0.45 -12.97
N THR A 7 -5.16 0.78 -12.76
CA THR A 7 -4.67 1.67 -11.70
C THR A 7 -5.07 1.16 -10.30
N TYR A 8 -6.31 0.64 -10.14
CA TYR A 8 -6.79 0.12 -8.86
C TYR A 8 -6.36 -1.33 -8.55
N LYS A 9 -5.96 -2.11 -9.54
CA LYS A 9 -5.47 -3.49 -9.31
C LYS A 9 -4.10 -3.52 -8.61
N ARG A 10 -3.26 -2.51 -8.85
CA ARG A 10 -1.92 -2.38 -8.25
C ARG A 10 -1.94 -2.26 -6.72
N PRO A 11 -2.73 -1.34 -6.11
CA PRO A 11 -2.78 -1.21 -4.65
C PRO A 11 -3.35 -2.46 -3.97
N LEU A 12 -4.33 -3.14 -4.56
CA LEU A 12 -4.89 -4.38 -3.98
C LEU A 12 -3.86 -5.51 -3.87
N ILE A 13 -3.08 -5.75 -4.92
CA ILE A 13 -2.01 -6.77 -4.90
C ILE A 13 -0.96 -6.40 -3.85
N PHE A 14 -0.61 -5.11 -3.77
CA PHE A 14 0.36 -4.62 -2.79
C PHE A 14 -0.15 -4.79 -1.35
N ILE A 15 -1.42 -4.51 -1.07
CA ILE A 15 -2.06 -4.73 0.24
C ILE A 15 -1.94 -6.20 0.63
N VAL A 16 -2.32 -7.13 -0.26
CA VAL A 16 -2.31 -8.56 0.04
C VAL A 16 -0.90 -9.07 0.34
N LEU A 17 0.08 -8.69 -0.48
CA LEU A 17 1.48 -9.08 -0.28
C LEU A 17 2.03 -8.51 1.04
N LEU A 18 1.81 -7.22 1.29
CA LEU A 18 2.29 -6.56 2.50
C LEU A 18 1.67 -7.18 3.77
N TYR A 19 0.38 -7.53 3.71
CA TYR A 19 -0.32 -8.19 4.81
C TYR A 19 0.28 -9.55 5.15
N ILE A 20 0.53 -10.39 4.14
CA ILE A 20 1.15 -11.71 4.32
C ILE A 20 2.55 -11.57 4.93
N VAL A 21 3.35 -10.61 4.45
CA VAL A 21 4.70 -10.35 4.99
C VAL A 21 4.64 -9.94 6.46
N LEU A 22 3.72 -9.05 6.84
CA LEU A 22 3.56 -8.61 8.23
C LEU A 22 3.12 -9.76 9.15
N ILE A 23 2.20 -10.62 8.68
CA ILE A 23 1.81 -11.83 9.43
C ILE A 23 3.01 -12.76 9.60
N ALA A 24 3.74 -13.05 8.53
CA ALA A 24 4.90 -13.94 8.58
C ALA A 24 5.99 -13.39 9.51
N PHE A 25 6.27 -12.10 9.44
CA PHE A 25 7.22 -11.43 10.32
C PHE A 25 6.80 -11.51 11.79
N ASN A 26 5.53 -11.25 12.08
CA ASN A 26 5.06 -11.26 13.45
C ASN A 26 5.03 -12.69 14.03
N TYR A 27 4.68 -13.67 13.20
CA TYR A 27 4.75 -15.07 13.55
C TYR A 27 6.20 -15.52 13.81
N ALA A 28 7.15 -15.16 12.96
CA ALA A 28 8.54 -15.54 13.12
C ALA A 28 9.20 -14.94 14.39
N ASN A 29 8.83 -13.72 14.78
CA ASN A 29 9.48 -13.01 15.89
C ASN A 29 8.76 -13.19 17.23
N HIS A 30 7.43 -13.31 17.22
CA HIS A 30 6.62 -13.32 18.44
C HIS A 30 5.74 -14.57 18.56
N ASN A 31 5.79 -15.49 17.60
CA ASN A 31 4.93 -16.67 17.51
C ASN A 31 3.42 -16.32 17.59
N GLN A 32 3.08 -15.11 17.14
CA GLN A 32 1.74 -14.54 17.17
C GLN A 32 1.34 -14.08 15.77
N PHE A 33 0.13 -14.45 15.35
CA PHE A 33 -0.37 -14.05 14.04
C PHE A 33 -0.85 -12.60 13.99
N ASN A 34 -1.38 -12.07 15.10
CA ASN A 34 -2.02 -10.74 15.24
C ASN A 34 -2.73 -10.25 13.97
N TRP A 35 -3.70 -11.04 13.50
CA TRP A 35 -4.41 -10.82 12.24
C TRP A 35 -4.98 -9.41 12.08
N PHE A 36 -5.64 -8.89 13.12
CA PHE A 36 -6.27 -7.57 13.10
C PHE A 36 -5.25 -6.42 13.16
N GLU A 37 -4.22 -6.56 14.01
CA GLU A 37 -3.17 -5.56 14.14
C GLU A 37 -2.38 -5.41 12.84
N ASN A 38 -2.05 -6.55 12.21
CA ASN A 38 -1.37 -6.57 10.92
C ASN A 38 -2.24 -6.01 9.79
N LEU A 39 -3.57 -6.15 9.87
CA LEU A 39 -4.50 -5.58 8.89
C LEU A 39 -4.50 -4.05 8.99
N ILE A 40 -4.62 -3.51 10.21
CA ILE A 40 -4.55 -2.06 10.45
C ILE A 40 -3.20 -1.50 9.99
N LYS A 41 -2.08 -2.15 10.35
CA LYS A 41 -0.73 -1.75 9.93
C LYS A 41 -0.60 -1.71 8.41
N THR A 42 -1.11 -2.73 7.72
CA THR A 42 -1.11 -2.80 6.25
C THR A 42 -1.89 -1.63 5.64
N LEU A 43 -3.11 -1.40 6.10
CA LEU A 43 -3.97 -0.33 5.60
C LEU A 43 -3.33 1.05 5.83
N PHE A 44 -2.72 1.26 7.00
CA PHE A 44 -2.03 2.50 7.33
C PHE A 44 -0.82 2.75 6.41
N ILE A 45 0.03 1.73 6.18
CA ILE A 45 1.20 1.84 5.31
C ILE A 45 0.78 2.15 3.87
N VAL A 46 -0.23 1.46 3.35
CA VAL A 46 -0.72 1.68 1.98
C VAL A 46 -1.31 3.09 1.84
N MET A 47 -2.16 3.51 2.78
CA MET A 47 -2.74 4.86 2.79
C MET A 47 -1.65 5.93 2.86
N PHE A 48 -0.65 5.76 3.74
CA PHE A 48 0.48 6.68 3.85
C PHE A 48 1.25 6.76 2.53
N PHE A 49 1.54 5.62 1.90
CA PHE A 49 2.25 5.57 0.63
C PHE A 49 1.46 6.27 -0.49
N GLU A 50 0.14 6.07 -0.58
CA GLU A 50 -0.71 6.77 -1.55
C GLU A 50 -0.70 8.29 -1.33
N ILE A 51 -0.81 8.74 -0.08
CA ILE A 51 -0.75 10.16 0.26
C ILE A 51 0.61 10.75 -0.13
N MET A 52 1.72 10.07 0.20
CA MET A 52 3.06 10.52 -0.17
C MET A 52 3.21 10.60 -1.69
N MET A 53 2.83 9.55 -2.42
CA MET A 53 2.86 9.53 -3.88
C MET A 53 2.03 10.66 -4.49
N TRP A 54 0.86 10.96 -3.93
CA TRP A 54 0.03 12.07 -4.35
C TRP A 54 0.72 13.43 -4.14
N LEU A 55 1.29 13.67 -2.96
CA LEU A 55 2.05 14.88 -2.64
C LEU A 55 3.25 15.08 -3.58
N PHE A 56 4.00 14.02 -3.86
CA PHE A 56 5.16 14.08 -4.77
C PHE A 56 4.79 14.16 -6.26
N SER A 57 3.60 13.68 -6.64
CA SER A 57 3.10 13.74 -8.02
C SER A 57 2.70 15.16 -8.47
N SER A 58 2.33 16.03 -7.51
CA SER A 58 1.91 17.42 -7.78
C SER A 58 2.99 18.28 -8.48
N LYS A 59 4.26 17.85 -8.53
CA LYS A 59 5.35 18.58 -9.20
C LYS A 59 5.46 18.38 -10.72
N LYS A 60 4.57 17.64 -11.39
CA LYS A 60 4.63 17.41 -12.85
C LYS A 60 3.79 18.37 -13.72
N THR A 61 3.56 19.59 -13.25
CA THR A 61 3.00 20.69 -14.07
C THR A 61 4.01 21.82 -14.25
N THR A 62 5.28 21.50 -14.48
CA THR A 62 6.18 22.48 -15.10
C THR A 62 5.90 22.52 -16.60
N SER A 63 5.05 23.48 -16.98
CA SER A 63 5.19 24.31 -18.17
C SER A 63 6.02 23.68 -19.30
N ARG A 64 5.38 22.92 -20.19
CA ARG A 64 5.81 22.92 -21.60
C ARG A 64 5.16 24.15 -22.23
N LYS A 65 5.91 25.26 -22.22
CA LYS A 65 5.81 26.30 -23.25
C LYS A 65 6.00 25.68 -24.62
#